data_AF-A0A1K1RZD3-F1
#
_entry.id   AF-A0A1K1RZD3-F1
#
_cell.length_a   1.000
_cell.length_b   1.000
_cell.length_c   1.000
_cell.angle_alpha   90.00
_cell.angle_beta   90.00
_cell.angle_gamma   90.00
#
_symmetry.space_group_name_H-M   'P 1'
#
loop_
_entity.id
_entity.type
_entity.pdbx_description
1 polymer ?
#
loop_
_entity_poly.entity_id
_entity_poly.type
_entity_poly.pdbx_seq_one_letter_code
_entity_poly.pdbx_strand_id
1 'polypeptide(L)'
;MEENKSRFKLSRANWIFAGIVIGISALIFLRNDGINAYSLGHLLGSIVTVGLIPLIFAFLVWLIRRRKAYAGTYTFNFVLVLMCFGMIKEIGAIRKEKTESMNNMTRSLSEYKEKISNEEDAISAYEEFSSNVDESLSKLIQNSSGNEQEVYRKLQKFVTLNKEQMTNWEKSYDSVMTPRILDFSVLNTPEEYNYQIAVIEHYQNQSEVYKQYFTNRKSLVSELFKNIPKDNQTLKGVVKGINKKDSIQRPVFIPLMDTHISYSRNLIDLLALLKEYDGTWEYQNDELIFENEKMEQRYLAIIQKVAENEDQINELTDKLIEMM
;
A
#
# COMPACT_ATOMS: atom_id res chain seq x y z
N MET A 1 33.95 -67.71 -7.77
CA MET A 1 33.34 -66.62 -8.57
C MET A 1 33.95 -65.32 -8.09
N GLU A 2 34.78 -64.68 -8.89
CA GLU A 2 35.19 -63.29 -8.61
C GLU A 2 33.96 -62.40 -8.73
N GLU A 3 33.49 -61.85 -7.61
CA GLU A 3 32.53 -60.74 -7.65
C GLU A 3 33.22 -59.57 -8.35
N ASN A 4 32.86 -59.38 -9.62
CA ASN A 4 33.29 -58.26 -10.42
C ASN A 4 32.73 -56.98 -9.76
N LYS A 5 33.53 -56.36 -8.89
CA LYS A 5 33.11 -55.19 -8.08
C LYS A 5 32.79 -54.06 -9.04
N SER A 6 31.50 -53.85 -9.33
CA SER A 6 31.04 -52.78 -10.20
C SER A 6 31.57 -51.44 -9.67
N ARG A 7 32.14 -50.59 -10.53
CA ARG A 7 32.53 -49.22 -10.14
C ARG A 7 31.27 -48.36 -10.06
N PHE A 8 31.23 -47.41 -9.12
CA PHE A 8 30.12 -46.44 -9.07
C PHE A 8 30.10 -45.63 -10.36
N LYS A 9 29.01 -45.72 -11.11
CA LYS A 9 28.82 -44.99 -12.35
C LYS A 9 27.34 -44.70 -12.53
N LEU A 10 27.00 -43.43 -12.71
CA LEU A 10 25.66 -43.03 -13.15
C LEU A 10 25.56 -43.18 -14.66
N SER A 11 24.36 -43.52 -15.14
CA SER A 11 24.08 -43.62 -16.56
C SER A 11 23.98 -42.24 -17.20
N ARG A 12 24.11 -42.17 -18.53
CA ARG A 12 23.85 -40.92 -19.27
C ARG A 12 22.42 -40.41 -19.05
N ALA A 13 21.45 -41.31 -18.90
CA ALA A 13 20.06 -40.96 -18.64
C ALA A 13 19.87 -40.22 -17.31
N ASN A 14 20.62 -40.57 -16.27
CA ASN A 14 20.57 -39.85 -14.98
C ASN A 14 21.00 -38.39 -15.13
N TRP A 15 22.09 -38.16 -15.86
CA TRP A 15 22.60 -36.81 -16.09
C TRP A 15 21.68 -35.98 -16.99
N ILE A 16 21.07 -36.61 -18.00
CA ILE A 16 20.04 -35.96 -18.83
C ILE A 16 18.85 -35.57 -17.95
N PHE A 17 18.38 -36.46 -17.08
CA PHE A 17 17.26 -36.16 -16.19
C PHE A 17 17.57 -35.02 -15.21
N ALA A 18 18.75 -35.03 -14.59
CA ALA A 18 19.22 -33.92 -13.76
C ALA A 18 19.28 -32.59 -14.54
N GLY A 19 19.79 -32.64 -15.79
CA GLY A 19 19.83 -31.48 -16.68
C GLY A 19 18.44 -30.93 -17.02
N ILE A 20 17.44 -31.80 -17.24
CA ILE A 20 16.05 -31.40 -17.44
C ILE A 20 15.50 -30.70 -16.20
N VAL A 21 15.71 -31.25 -15.00
CA VAL A 21 15.24 -30.66 -13.74
C VAL A 21 15.87 -29.28 -13.51
N ILE A 22 17.18 -29.15 -13.74
CA ILE A 22 17.90 -27.87 -13.68
C ILE A 22 17.34 -26.89 -14.71
N GLY A 23 17.12 -27.33 -15.95
CA GLY A 23 16.60 -26.49 -17.03
C GLY A 23 15.20 -25.97 -16.74
N ILE A 24 14.30 -26.80 -16.22
CA ILE A 24 12.95 -26.39 -15.82
C ILE A 24 13.02 -25.38 -14.67
N SER A 25 13.83 -25.65 -13.64
CA SER A 25 14.03 -24.71 -12.52
C SER A 25 14.55 -23.36 -13.02
N ALA A 26 15.63 -23.39 -13.82
CA ALA A 26 16.22 -22.19 -14.42
C ALA A 26 15.20 -21.41 -15.25
N LEU A 27 14.38 -22.08 -16.05
CA LEU A 27 13.35 -21.43 -16.87
C LEU A 27 12.28 -20.76 -16.02
N ILE A 28 11.83 -21.39 -14.93
CA ILE A 28 10.85 -20.81 -14.00
C ILE A 28 11.43 -19.55 -13.33
N PHE A 29 12.66 -19.62 -12.81
CA PHE A 29 13.30 -18.48 -12.14
C PHE A 29 13.65 -17.35 -13.10
N LEU A 30 14.27 -17.65 -14.24
CA LEU A 30 14.63 -16.63 -15.24
C LEU A 30 13.40 -15.95 -15.84
N ARG A 31 12.29 -16.66 -16.01
CA ARG A 31 11.03 -16.07 -16.49
C ARG A 31 10.42 -15.10 -15.48
N ASN A 32 10.53 -15.39 -14.18
CA ASN A 32 9.92 -14.57 -13.14
C ASN A 32 10.79 -13.38 -12.73
N ASP A 33 12.10 -13.59 -12.57
CA ASP A 33 13.02 -12.59 -12.02
C ASP A 33 13.86 -11.86 -13.09
N GLY A 34 13.90 -12.37 -14.32
CA GLY A 34 14.83 -11.94 -15.37
C GLY A 34 16.28 -12.37 -15.08
N ILE A 35 17.22 -11.87 -15.89
CA ILE A 35 18.66 -12.09 -15.69
C ILE A 35 19.18 -11.04 -14.70
N ASN A 36 19.41 -11.44 -13.45
CA ASN A 36 19.99 -10.59 -12.42
C ASN A 36 20.93 -11.41 -11.52
N ALA A 37 21.70 -10.75 -10.65
CA ALA A 37 22.68 -11.43 -9.79
C ALA A 37 22.06 -12.49 -8.88
N TYR A 38 20.83 -12.26 -8.40
CA TYR A 38 20.09 -13.21 -7.58
C TYR A 38 19.68 -14.45 -8.37
N SER A 39 19.08 -14.29 -9.56
CA SER A 39 18.65 -15.43 -10.38
C SER A 39 19.82 -16.26 -10.87
N LEU A 40 20.96 -15.63 -11.19
CA LEU A 40 22.21 -16.34 -11.51
C LEU A 40 22.77 -17.11 -10.31
N GLY A 41 22.76 -16.49 -9.12
CA GLY A 41 23.16 -17.14 -7.87
C GLY A 41 22.29 -18.34 -7.52
N HIS A 42 20.96 -18.19 -7.63
CA HIS A 42 20.01 -19.27 -7.40
C HIS A 42 20.17 -20.41 -8.42
N LEU A 43 20.43 -20.08 -9.70
CA LEU A 43 20.67 -21.06 -10.75
C LEU A 43 21.96 -21.85 -10.47
N LEU A 44 23.06 -21.18 -10.11
CA LEU A 44 24.30 -21.83 -9.70
C LEU A 44 24.12 -22.71 -8.46
N GLY A 45 23.42 -22.21 -7.44
CA GLY A 45 23.05 -22.97 -6.25
C GLY A 45 22.22 -24.21 -6.61
N SER A 46 21.21 -24.05 -7.46
CA SER A 46 20.35 -25.15 -7.92
C SER A 46 21.13 -26.22 -8.69
N ILE A 47 22.07 -25.82 -9.55
CA ILE A 47 22.96 -26.78 -10.25
C ILE A 47 23.75 -27.61 -9.24
N VAL A 48 24.34 -26.96 -8.23
CA VAL A 48 25.11 -27.63 -7.19
C VAL A 48 24.21 -28.55 -6.37
N THR A 49 23.07 -28.07 -5.89
CA THR A 49 22.17 -28.83 -5.00
C THR A 49 21.53 -30.02 -5.73
N VAL A 50 21.02 -29.83 -6.96
CA VAL A 50 20.38 -30.88 -7.77
C VAL A 50 21.40 -31.90 -8.30
N GLY A 51 22.64 -31.49 -8.54
CA GLY A 51 23.70 -32.41 -8.98
C GLY A 51 24.34 -33.19 -7.83
N LEU A 52 24.68 -32.49 -6.74
CA LEU A 52 25.57 -33.00 -5.69
C LEU A 52 24.82 -33.80 -4.62
N ILE A 53 23.64 -33.36 -4.18
CA ILE A 53 22.88 -34.06 -3.14
C ILE A 53 22.43 -35.46 -3.60
N PRO A 54 21.76 -35.61 -4.76
CA PRO A 54 21.37 -36.94 -5.23
C PRO A 54 22.58 -37.85 -5.47
N LEU A 55 23.73 -37.28 -5.89
CA LEU A 55 24.97 -38.02 -6.10
C LEU A 55 25.57 -38.55 -4.80
N ILE A 56 25.57 -37.75 -3.71
CA ILE A 56 26.00 -38.19 -2.38
C ILE A 56 25.13 -39.35 -1.90
N PHE A 57 23.80 -39.20 -1.96
CA PHE A 57 22.88 -40.28 -1.53
C PHE A 57 23.03 -41.53 -2.38
N ALA A 58 23.15 -41.38 -3.70
CA ALA A 58 23.40 -42.49 -4.61
C ALA A 58 24.70 -43.24 -4.28
N PHE A 59 25.76 -42.51 -3.96
CA PHE A 59 27.05 -43.09 -3.59
C PHE A 59 26.97 -43.84 -2.25
N LEU A 60 26.35 -43.23 -1.23
CA LEU A 60 26.15 -43.87 0.08
C LEU A 60 25.33 -45.17 -0.03
N VAL A 61 24.21 -45.14 -0.76
CA VAL A 61 23.38 -46.36 -0.94
C VAL A 61 24.12 -47.43 -1.74
N TRP A 62 24.91 -47.05 -2.74
CA TRP A 62 25.76 -48.00 -3.46
C TRP A 62 26.80 -48.66 -2.54
N LEU A 63 27.42 -47.92 -1.61
CA LEU A 63 28.32 -48.48 -0.60
C LEU A 63 27.58 -49.45 0.35
N ILE A 64 26.45 -49.03 0.91
CA ILE A 64 25.64 -49.84 1.85
C ILE A 64 25.15 -51.13 1.19
N ARG A 65 24.74 -51.07 -0.07
CA ARG A 65 24.27 -52.23 -0.85
C ARG A 65 25.43 -53.08 -1.41
N ARG A 66 26.64 -52.96 -0.84
CA ARG A 66 27.84 -53.73 -1.23
C ARG A 66 28.18 -53.60 -2.72
N ARG A 67 28.05 -52.39 -3.27
CA ARG A 67 28.41 -52.07 -4.67
C ARG A 67 27.58 -52.83 -5.72
N LYS A 68 26.33 -53.18 -5.40
CA LYS A 68 25.39 -53.73 -6.38
C LYS A 68 25.19 -52.77 -7.55
N ALA A 69 25.18 -53.34 -8.76
CA ALA A 69 24.87 -52.59 -9.98
C ALA A 69 23.49 -51.91 -9.86
N TYR A 70 23.35 -50.72 -10.43
CA TYR A 70 22.11 -49.92 -10.47
C TYR A 70 21.56 -49.38 -9.15
N ALA A 71 22.03 -49.84 -7.98
CA ALA A 71 21.55 -49.32 -6.68
C ALA A 71 21.70 -47.79 -6.57
N GLY A 72 22.86 -47.26 -6.94
CA GLY A 72 23.08 -45.81 -6.97
C GLY A 72 22.23 -45.08 -8.01
N THR A 73 21.99 -45.69 -9.18
CA THR A 73 21.16 -45.14 -10.26
C THR A 73 19.70 -44.94 -9.81
N TYR A 74 19.12 -45.95 -9.15
CA TYR A 74 17.75 -45.85 -8.64
C TYR A 74 17.64 -44.82 -7.52
N THR A 75 18.59 -44.81 -6.58
CA THR A 75 18.62 -43.81 -5.50
C THR A 75 18.77 -42.39 -6.04
N PHE A 76 19.66 -42.17 -7.02
CA PHE A 76 19.84 -40.86 -7.65
C PHE A 76 18.53 -40.32 -8.22
N ASN A 77 17.83 -41.13 -9.02
CA ASN A 77 16.56 -40.75 -9.63
C ASN A 77 15.45 -40.55 -8.58
N PHE A 78 15.39 -41.43 -7.57
CA PHE A 78 14.42 -41.33 -6.50
C PHE A 78 14.57 -40.03 -5.70
N VAL A 79 15.80 -39.67 -5.32
CA VAL A 79 16.08 -38.41 -4.61
C VAL A 79 15.76 -37.21 -5.50
N LEU A 80 16.11 -37.24 -6.79
CA LEU A 80 15.72 -36.18 -7.73
C LEU A 80 14.21 -35.98 -7.83
N VAL A 81 13.43 -37.06 -7.91
CA VAL A 81 11.96 -36.98 -7.96
C VAL A 81 11.40 -36.39 -6.66
N LEU A 82 11.92 -36.80 -5.49
CA LEU A 82 11.53 -36.21 -4.21
C LEU A 82 11.85 -34.71 -4.14
N MET A 83 13.02 -34.30 -4.64
CA MET A 83 13.37 -32.88 -4.73
C MET A 83 12.41 -32.12 -5.64
N CYS A 84 12.00 -32.69 -6.79
CA CYS A 84 10.99 -32.10 -7.65
C CYS A 84 9.65 -31.91 -6.93
N PHE A 85 9.16 -32.90 -6.18
CA PHE A 85 7.95 -32.76 -5.39
C PHE A 85 8.08 -31.72 -4.27
N GLY A 86 9.25 -31.64 -3.62
CA GLY A 86 9.58 -30.60 -2.66
C GLY A 86 9.47 -29.21 -3.26
N MET A 87 10.12 -28.98 -4.41
CA MET A 87 10.07 -27.71 -5.14
C MET A 87 8.63 -27.37 -5.58
N ILE A 88 7.85 -28.33 -6.09
CA ILE A 88 6.45 -28.12 -6.46
C ILE A 88 5.61 -27.69 -5.25
N LYS A 89 5.79 -28.36 -4.10
CA LYS A 89 5.10 -28.04 -2.86
C LYS A 89 5.44 -26.63 -2.36
N GLU A 90 6.73 -26.27 -2.39
CA GLU A 90 7.22 -24.96 -1.97
C GLU A 90 6.69 -23.83 -2.88
N ILE A 91 6.75 -24.02 -4.21
CA ILE A 91 6.14 -23.10 -5.17
C ILE A 91 4.63 -22.96 -4.92
N GLY A 92 3.95 -24.06 -4.60
CA GLY A 92 2.52 -24.07 -4.25
C GLY A 92 2.22 -23.27 -2.98
N ALA A 93 3.03 -23.42 -1.93
CA ALA A 93 2.90 -22.68 -0.68
C ALA A 93 3.12 -21.18 -0.89
N ILE A 94 4.19 -20.79 -1.59
CA ILE A 94 4.50 -19.38 -1.92
C ILE A 94 3.35 -18.75 -2.70
N ARG A 95 2.80 -19.45 -3.71
CA ARG A 95 1.66 -18.94 -4.48
C ARG A 95 0.40 -18.78 -3.64
N LYS A 96 0.13 -19.73 -2.73
CA LYS A 96 -1.01 -19.65 -1.81
C LYS A 96 -0.86 -18.42 -0.91
N GLU A 97 0.30 -18.23 -0.30
CA GLU A 97 0.57 -17.11 0.58
C GLU A 97 0.48 -15.75 -0.15
N LYS A 98 1.02 -15.64 -1.36
CA LYS A 98 0.84 -14.43 -2.19
C LYS A 98 -0.64 -14.13 -2.45
N THR A 99 -1.43 -15.15 -2.78
CA THR A 99 -2.87 -15.01 -3.03
C THR A 99 -3.62 -14.59 -1.76
N GLU A 100 -3.24 -15.15 -0.62
CA GLU A 100 -3.81 -14.80 0.68
C GLU A 100 -3.50 -13.35 1.08
N SER A 101 -2.26 -12.88 0.89
CA SER A 101 -1.90 -11.47 1.10
C SER A 101 -2.70 -10.53 0.20
N MET A 102 -2.93 -10.89 -1.06
CA MET A 102 -3.77 -10.11 -1.99
C MET A 102 -5.23 -10.07 -1.57
N ASN A 103 -5.77 -11.21 -1.12
CA ASN A 103 -7.14 -11.30 -0.62
C ASN A 103 -7.31 -10.50 0.69
N ASN A 104 -6.32 -10.54 1.58
CA ASN A 104 -6.32 -9.77 2.82
C ASN A 104 -6.33 -8.27 2.54
N MET A 105 -5.50 -7.76 1.63
CA MET A 105 -5.56 -6.34 1.22
C MET A 105 -6.94 -5.95 0.67
N THR A 106 -7.55 -6.82 -0.14
CA THR A 106 -8.89 -6.56 -0.72
C THR A 106 -9.98 -6.56 0.35
N ARG A 107 -9.89 -7.50 1.30
CA ARG A 107 -10.80 -7.59 2.44
C ARG A 107 -10.66 -6.38 3.36
N SER A 108 -9.44 -5.97 3.70
CA SER A 108 -9.20 -4.79 4.53
C SER A 108 -9.71 -3.50 3.88
N LEU A 109 -9.67 -3.38 2.55
CA LEU A 109 -10.29 -2.25 1.85
C LEU A 109 -11.82 -2.27 2.01
N SER A 110 -12.44 -3.45 1.97
CA SER A 110 -13.89 -3.61 2.13
C SER A 110 -14.32 -3.31 3.58
N GLU A 111 -13.56 -3.80 4.56
CA GLU A 111 -13.75 -3.52 6.00
C GLU A 111 -13.57 -2.02 6.27
N TYR A 112 -12.56 -1.37 5.68
CA TYR A 112 -12.38 0.08 5.80
C TYR A 112 -13.56 0.86 5.24
N LYS A 113 -14.04 0.50 4.03
CA LYS A 113 -15.21 1.12 3.40
C LYS A 113 -16.46 1.00 4.28
N GLU A 114 -16.68 -0.18 4.88
CA GLU A 114 -17.80 -0.42 5.78
C GLU A 114 -17.72 0.47 7.04
N LYS A 115 -16.54 0.57 7.66
CA LYS A 115 -16.33 1.41 8.85
C LYS A 115 -16.61 2.89 8.60
N ILE A 116 -16.04 3.46 7.53
CA ILE A 116 -16.25 4.87 7.19
C ILE A 116 -17.67 5.16 6.71
N SER A 117 -18.39 4.17 6.18
CA SER A 117 -19.80 4.33 5.82
C SER A 117 -20.74 4.32 7.03
N ASN A 118 -20.28 3.77 8.16
CA ASN A 118 -21.03 3.69 9.41
C ASN A 118 -20.60 4.77 10.42
N GLU A 119 -19.93 5.85 9.95
CA GLU A 119 -19.48 6.99 10.76
C GLU A 119 -18.55 6.62 11.93
N GLU A 120 -17.80 5.51 11.82
CA GLU A 120 -16.72 5.21 12.77
C GLU A 120 -15.53 6.18 12.58
N ASP A 121 -14.73 6.37 13.63
CA ASP A 121 -13.51 7.20 13.61
C ASP A 121 -12.62 6.87 12.39
N ALA A 122 -12.57 7.82 11.46
CA ALA A 122 -11.91 7.68 10.17
C ALA A 122 -10.39 7.47 10.30
N ILE A 123 -9.74 8.06 11.31
CA ILE A 123 -8.31 7.85 11.58
C ILE A 123 -8.09 6.42 12.00
N SER A 124 -8.80 5.97 13.03
CA SER A 124 -8.64 4.62 13.58
C SER A 124 -8.89 3.55 12.50
N ALA A 125 -9.96 3.72 11.71
CA ALA A 125 -10.28 2.83 10.61
C ALA A 125 -9.19 2.81 9.51
N TYR A 126 -8.65 3.98 9.16
CA TYR A 126 -7.60 4.09 8.15
C TYR A 126 -6.24 3.57 8.64
N GLU A 127 -5.91 3.75 9.92
CA GLU A 127 -4.69 3.21 10.53
C GLU A 127 -4.68 1.69 10.53
N GLU A 128 -5.81 1.07 10.88
CA GLU A 128 -5.99 -0.38 10.82
C GLU A 128 -5.87 -0.90 9.39
N PHE A 129 -6.57 -0.27 8.44
CA PHE A 129 -6.45 -0.59 7.01
C PHE A 129 -5.00 -0.51 6.53
N SER A 130 -4.32 0.60 6.82
CA SER A 130 -2.94 0.83 6.40
C SER A 130 -1.98 -0.19 7.03
N SER A 131 -2.20 -0.58 8.29
CA SER A 131 -1.41 -1.61 8.97
C SER A 131 -1.58 -2.98 8.30
N ASN A 132 -2.82 -3.37 7.97
CA ASN A 132 -3.12 -4.63 7.29
C ASN A 132 -2.50 -4.69 5.88
N VAL A 133 -2.50 -3.56 5.16
CA VAL A 133 -1.83 -3.43 3.86
C VAL A 133 -0.32 -3.55 4.02
N ASP A 134 0.27 -2.90 5.02
CA ASP A 134 1.72 -2.97 5.28
C ASP A 134 2.18 -4.38 5.66
N GLU A 135 1.43 -5.09 6.50
CA GLU A 135 1.70 -6.49 6.83
C GLU A 135 1.62 -7.39 5.59
N SER A 136 0.58 -7.20 4.78
CA SER A 136 0.38 -7.97 3.54
C SER A 136 1.50 -7.72 2.53
N LEU A 137 1.94 -6.48 2.37
CA LEU A 137 3.10 -6.11 1.53
C LEU A 137 4.40 -6.68 2.10
N SER A 138 4.58 -6.67 3.42
CA SER A 138 5.74 -7.28 4.07
C SER A 138 5.84 -8.79 3.78
N LYS A 139 4.71 -9.51 3.82
CA LYS A 139 4.64 -10.92 3.40
C LYS A 139 4.95 -11.09 1.91
N LEU A 140 4.44 -10.21 1.04
CA LEU A 140 4.78 -10.26 -0.39
C LEU A 140 6.27 -10.00 -0.64
N ILE A 141 6.90 -9.09 0.11
CA ILE A 141 8.35 -8.80 0.04
C ILE A 141 9.15 -10.02 0.50
N GLN A 142 8.76 -10.67 1.61
CA GLN A 142 9.43 -11.88 2.11
C GLN A 142 9.35 -13.04 1.12
N ASN A 143 8.23 -13.16 0.41
CA ASN A 143 7.95 -14.26 -0.53
C ASN A 143 8.23 -13.92 -2.00
N SER A 144 9.01 -12.87 -2.27
CA SER A 144 9.42 -12.47 -3.62
C SER A 144 10.92 -12.22 -3.69
N SER A 145 11.42 -12.20 -4.92
CA SER A 145 12.84 -12.01 -5.22
C SER A 145 13.06 -10.98 -6.32
N GLY A 146 14.32 -10.56 -6.49
CA GLY A 146 14.77 -9.72 -7.59
C GLY A 146 13.91 -8.46 -7.80
N ASN A 147 13.54 -8.22 -9.05
CA ASN A 147 12.75 -7.05 -9.44
C ASN A 147 11.32 -7.08 -8.87
N GLU A 148 10.72 -8.26 -8.68
CA GLU A 148 9.38 -8.38 -8.07
C GLU A 148 9.41 -7.86 -6.62
N GLN A 149 10.41 -8.27 -5.85
CA GLN A 149 10.60 -7.79 -4.48
C GLN A 149 10.81 -6.28 -4.42
N GLU A 150 11.60 -5.73 -5.35
CA GLU A 150 11.80 -4.28 -5.42
C GLU A 150 10.49 -3.53 -5.74
N VAL A 151 9.62 -4.08 -6.59
CA VAL A 151 8.28 -3.51 -6.84
C VAL A 151 7.48 -3.43 -5.55
N TYR A 152 7.40 -4.52 -4.76
CA TYR A 152 6.62 -4.50 -3.52
C TYR A 152 7.21 -3.57 -2.45
N ARG A 153 8.54 -3.48 -2.31
CA ARG A 153 9.19 -2.50 -1.41
C ARG A 153 8.83 -1.06 -1.78
N LYS A 154 8.81 -0.75 -3.08
CA LYS A 154 8.44 0.58 -3.57
C LYS A 154 6.95 0.87 -3.44
N LEU A 155 6.10 -0.15 -3.62
CA LEU A 155 4.68 -0.05 -3.33
C LEU A 155 4.41 0.19 -1.84
N GLN A 156 5.15 -0.47 -0.95
CA GLN A 156 5.08 -0.22 0.50
C GLN A 156 5.45 1.22 0.82
N LYS A 157 6.57 1.72 0.28
CA LYS A 157 6.95 3.14 0.41
C LYS A 157 5.86 4.08 -0.10
N PHE A 158 5.23 3.76 -1.22
CA PHE A 158 4.11 4.53 -1.75
C PHE A 158 2.91 4.54 -0.80
N VAL A 159 2.53 3.40 -0.22
CA VAL A 159 1.46 3.30 0.79
C VAL A 159 1.81 4.12 2.03
N THR A 160 3.05 4.05 2.53
CA THR A 160 3.50 4.87 3.66
C THR A 160 3.35 6.37 3.39
N LEU A 161 3.72 6.83 2.20
CA LEU A 161 3.56 8.23 1.82
C LEU A 161 2.07 8.63 1.78
N ASN A 162 1.18 7.78 1.25
CA ASN A 162 -0.26 8.07 1.27
C ASN A 162 -0.79 8.10 2.72
N LYS A 163 -0.31 7.20 3.59
CA LYS A 163 -0.67 7.18 5.00
C LYS A 163 -0.33 8.50 5.67
N GLU A 164 0.91 8.95 5.51
CA GLU A 164 1.38 10.20 6.11
C GLU A 164 0.54 11.42 5.68
N GLN A 165 0.26 11.55 4.38
CA GLN A 165 -0.52 12.69 3.88
C GLN A 165 -1.96 12.68 4.38
N MET A 166 -2.63 11.51 4.37
CA MET A 166 -3.98 11.37 4.90
C MET A 166 -4.03 11.67 6.40
N THR A 167 -3.14 11.08 7.20
CA THR A 167 -3.11 11.30 8.65
C THR A 167 -2.82 12.75 9.02
N ASN A 168 -1.92 13.44 8.30
CA ASN A 168 -1.65 14.85 8.56
C ASN A 168 -2.85 15.74 8.23
N TRP A 169 -3.54 15.46 7.12
CA TRP A 169 -4.75 16.17 6.74
C TRP A 169 -5.88 15.94 7.77
N GLU A 170 -6.16 14.69 8.12
CA GLU A 170 -7.23 14.33 9.06
C GLU A 170 -7.01 14.96 10.45
N LYS A 171 -5.78 14.92 10.99
CA LYS A 171 -5.47 15.59 12.27
C LYS A 171 -5.71 17.09 12.23
N SER A 172 -5.44 17.73 11.10
CA SER A 172 -5.72 19.16 10.93
C SER A 172 -7.22 19.44 10.81
N TYR A 173 -7.99 18.52 10.24
CA TYR A 173 -9.45 18.57 10.21
C TYR A 173 -10.04 18.39 11.61
N ASP A 174 -9.61 17.37 12.36
CA ASP A 174 -10.02 17.14 13.76
C ASP A 174 -9.76 18.36 14.64
N SER A 175 -8.66 19.07 14.40
CA SER A 175 -8.33 20.30 15.13
C SER A 175 -9.39 21.39 14.92
N VAL A 176 -9.92 21.52 13.70
CA VAL A 176 -11.02 22.44 13.36
C VAL A 176 -12.35 21.97 13.93
N MET A 177 -12.57 20.66 14.06
CA MET A 177 -13.79 20.09 14.65
C MET A 177 -13.80 20.07 16.18
N THR A 178 -12.74 20.55 16.84
CA THR A 178 -12.73 20.65 18.30
C THR A 178 -13.79 21.67 18.77
N PRO A 179 -14.50 21.42 19.89
CA PRO A 179 -15.58 22.30 20.37
C PRO A 179 -15.18 23.75 20.63
N ARG A 180 -13.88 24.05 20.74
CA ARG A 180 -13.36 25.40 20.96
C ARG A 180 -13.41 26.25 19.68
N ILE A 181 -13.24 25.64 18.52
CA ILE A 181 -13.20 26.37 17.25
C ILE A 181 -14.63 26.82 16.91
N LEU A 182 -14.78 28.11 16.60
CA LEU A 182 -16.07 28.79 16.44
C LEU A 182 -16.96 28.80 17.71
N ASP A 183 -16.38 28.58 18.89
CA ASP A 183 -17.07 28.85 20.15
C ASP A 183 -17.12 30.37 20.38
N PHE A 184 -18.27 30.97 20.06
CA PHE A 184 -18.48 32.42 20.21
C PHE A 184 -18.40 32.90 21.66
N SER A 185 -18.59 32.02 22.65
CA SER A 185 -18.53 32.39 24.07
C SER A 185 -17.11 32.74 24.53
N VAL A 186 -16.08 32.24 23.83
CA VAL A 186 -14.66 32.49 24.16
C VAL A 186 -13.99 33.50 23.24
N LEU A 187 -14.64 33.92 22.14
CA LEU A 187 -14.15 34.89 21.17
C LEU A 187 -14.24 36.34 21.69
N ASN A 188 -13.58 36.61 22.81
CA ASN A 188 -13.61 37.90 23.52
C ASN A 188 -12.23 38.58 23.64
N THR A 189 -11.19 37.99 23.04
CA THR A 189 -9.84 38.54 23.02
C THR A 189 -9.21 38.40 21.64
N PRO A 190 -8.36 39.37 21.21
CA PRO A 190 -7.62 39.28 19.95
C PRO A 190 -6.77 38.00 19.83
N GLU A 191 -6.24 37.51 20.96
CA GLU A 191 -5.45 36.28 21.03
C GLU A 191 -6.27 35.05 20.66
N GLU A 192 -7.52 34.95 21.12
CA GLU A 192 -8.39 33.82 20.76
C GLU A 192 -8.72 33.81 19.27
N TYR A 193 -9.07 34.96 18.69
CA TYR A 193 -9.28 35.06 17.24
C TYR A 193 -8.05 34.61 16.46
N ASN A 194 -6.86 35.09 16.84
CA ASN A 194 -5.62 34.73 16.17
C ASN A 194 -5.32 33.23 16.28
N TYR A 195 -5.59 32.64 17.44
CA TYR A 195 -5.43 31.21 17.65
C TYR A 195 -6.35 30.40 16.73
N GLN A 196 -7.65 30.69 16.73
CA GLN A 196 -8.61 29.95 15.91
C GLN A 196 -8.37 30.13 14.41
N ILE A 197 -8.04 31.36 13.96
CA ILE A 197 -7.62 31.63 12.58
C ILE A 197 -6.40 30.78 12.22
N ALA A 198 -5.37 30.73 13.07
CA ALA A 198 -4.16 29.95 12.80
C ALA A 198 -4.44 28.43 12.70
N VAL A 199 -5.38 27.90 13.49
CA VAL A 199 -5.81 26.50 13.40
C VAL A 199 -6.49 26.24 12.04
N ILE A 200 -7.39 27.11 11.61
CA ILE A 200 -8.10 26.96 10.33
C ILE A 200 -7.16 27.17 9.14
N GLU A 201 -6.22 28.12 9.22
CA GLU A 201 -5.16 28.31 8.21
C GLU A 201 -4.28 27.07 8.09
N HIS A 202 -3.93 26.41 9.21
CA HIS A 202 -3.19 25.16 9.17
C HIS A 202 -3.97 24.07 8.42
N TYR A 203 -5.26 23.92 8.70
CA TYR A 203 -6.14 22.98 8.00
C TYR A 203 -6.27 23.29 6.49
N GLN A 204 -6.44 24.57 6.12
CA GLN A 204 -6.46 24.99 4.72
C GLN A 204 -5.16 24.58 4.01
N ASN A 205 -4.01 24.85 4.63
CA ASN A 205 -2.69 24.51 4.08
C ASN A 205 -2.51 22.99 3.93
N GLN A 206 -2.94 22.18 4.91
CA GLN A 206 -2.88 20.72 4.79
C GLN A 206 -3.81 20.21 3.67
N SER A 207 -4.98 20.82 3.47
CA SER A 207 -5.88 20.50 2.37
C SER A 207 -5.24 20.80 1.01
N GLU A 208 -4.53 21.92 0.87
CA GLU A 208 -3.77 22.25 -0.33
C GLU A 208 -2.63 21.26 -0.58
N VAL A 209 -1.86 20.90 0.46
CA VAL A 209 -0.77 19.91 0.37
C VAL A 209 -1.31 18.55 -0.05
N TYR A 210 -2.42 18.09 0.54
CA TYR A 210 -3.00 16.79 0.22
C TYR A 210 -3.53 16.75 -1.22
N LYS A 211 -4.21 17.82 -1.67
CA LYS A 211 -4.62 18.01 -3.06
C LYS A 211 -3.44 17.96 -4.03
N GLN A 212 -2.36 18.67 -3.73
CA GLN A 212 -1.16 18.69 -4.57
C GLN A 212 -0.49 17.31 -4.63
N TYR A 213 -0.38 16.63 -3.48
CA TYR A 213 0.13 15.26 -3.42
C TYR A 213 -0.69 14.32 -4.32
N PHE A 214 -2.02 14.34 -4.21
CA PHE A 214 -2.90 13.53 -5.05
C PHE A 214 -2.73 13.87 -6.53
N THR A 215 -2.65 15.16 -6.87
CA THR A 215 -2.45 15.63 -8.25
C THR A 215 -1.15 15.10 -8.86
N ASN A 216 -0.09 15.05 -8.06
CA ASN A 216 1.27 14.65 -8.46
C ASN A 216 1.55 13.15 -8.31
N ARG A 217 0.59 12.37 -7.79
CA ARG A 217 0.73 10.95 -7.48
C ARG A 217 1.25 10.11 -8.64
N LYS A 218 0.79 10.36 -9.88
CA LYS A 218 1.31 9.67 -11.07
C LYS A 218 2.80 9.92 -11.32
N SER A 219 3.25 11.16 -11.12
CA SER A 219 4.66 11.53 -11.23
C SER A 219 5.49 10.84 -10.14
N LEU A 220 4.99 10.86 -8.90
CA LEU A 220 5.60 10.16 -7.76
C LEU A 220 5.75 8.66 -8.04
N VAL A 221 4.70 7.99 -8.55
CA VAL A 221 4.74 6.58 -8.94
C VAL A 221 5.80 6.35 -10.01
N SER A 222 5.82 7.16 -11.08
CA SER A 222 6.82 7.06 -12.13
C SER A 222 8.26 7.18 -11.59
N GLU A 223 8.48 8.15 -10.70
CA GLU A 223 9.80 8.40 -10.09
C GLU A 223 10.23 7.27 -9.15
N LEU A 224 9.32 6.77 -8.30
CA LEU A 224 9.58 5.64 -7.43
C LEU A 224 10.05 4.42 -8.26
N PHE A 225 9.32 4.10 -9.33
CA PHE A 225 9.54 2.88 -10.11
C PHE A 225 10.58 3.02 -11.25
N LYS A 226 11.24 4.18 -11.43
CA LYS A 226 12.07 4.48 -12.62
C LYS A 226 13.19 3.48 -12.94
N ASN A 227 13.77 2.83 -11.92
CA ASN A 227 14.90 1.91 -12.07
C ASN A 227 14.48 0.44 -12.27
N ILE A 228 13.17 0.14 -12.28
CA ILE A 228 12.69 -1.23 -12.48
C ILE A 228 12.46 -1.48 -13.98
N PRO A 229 12.86 -2.64 -14.54
CA PRO A 229 12.61 -2.98 -15.94
C PRO A 229 11.13 -2.86 -16.32
N LYS A 230 10.85 -2.14 -17.42
CA LYS A 230 9.48 -1.83 -17.87
C LYS A 230 8.67 -3.06 -18.29
N ASP A 231 9.33 -4.18 -18.59
CA ASP A 231 8.72 -5.44 -18.97
C ASP A 231 8.29 -6.30 -17.76
N ASN A 232 8.69 -5.93 -16.54
CA ASN A 232 8.29 -6.57 -15.29
C ASN A 232 6.75 -6.58 -15.16
N GLN A 233 6.16 -7.78 -15.01
CA GLN A 233 4.70 -7.95 -15.00
C GLN A 233 4.06 -7.41 -13.72
N THR A 234 4.73 -7.55 -12.57
CA THR A 234 4.26 -7.01 -11.29
C THR A 234 4.19 -5.50 -11.35
N LEU A 235 5.22 -4.84 -11.88
CA LEU A 235 5.24 -3.40 -12.10
C LEU A 235 4.07 -2.94 -12.97
N LYS A 236 3.83 -3.61 -14.11
CA LYS A 236 2.70 -3.30 -15.00
C LYS A 236 1.36 -3.44 -14.28
N GLY A 237 1.19 -4.48 -13.47
CA GLY A 237 0.00 -4.70 -12.65
C GLY A 237 -0.23 -3.57 -11.65
N VAL A 238 0.79 -3.23 -10.86
CA VAL A 238 0.74 -2.16 -9.85
C VAL A 238 0.45 -0.80 -10.48
N VAL A 239 1.20 -0.41 -11.51
CA VAL A 239 1.03 0.89 -12.18
C VAL A 239 -0.34 0.99 -12.85
N LYS A 240 -0.84 -0.10 -13.47
CA LYS A 240 -2.19 -0.14 -14.04
C LYS A 240 -3.25 0.01 -12.94
N GLY A 241 -3.09 -0.66 -11.80
CA GLY A 241 -4.00 -0.57 -10.66
C GLY A 241 -4.08 0.86 -10.10
N ILE A 242 -2.94 1.47 -9.82
CA ILE A 242 -2.87 2.85 -9.31
C ILE A 242 -3.49 3.83 -10.33
N ASN A 243 -3.08 3.74 -11.61
CA ASN A 243 -3.62 4.64 -12.64
C ASN A 243 -5.14 4.49 -12.82
N LYS A 244 -5.68 3.27 -12.71
CA LYS A 244 -7.13 3.02 -12.78
C LYS A 244 -7.83 3.68 -11.58
N LYS A 245 -7.35 3.45 -10.36
CA LYS A 245 -7.95 4.06 -9.15
C LYS A 245 -7.87 5.58 -9.18
N ASP A 246 -6.71 6.15 -9.52
CA ASP A 246 -6.54 7.59 -9.70
C ASP A 246 -7.52 8.17 -10.75
N SER A 247 -7.73 7.47 -11.88
CA SER A 247 -8.64 7.96 -12.92
C SER A 247 -10.10 8.02 -12.49
N ILE A 248 -10.51 7.12 -11.59
CA ILE A 248 -11.88 7.05 -11.05
C ILE A 248 -12.06 8.07 -9.93
N GLN A 249 -11.08 8.18 -9.02
CA GLN A 249 -11.20 9.03 -7.83
C GLN A 249 -10.95 10.51 -8.12
N ARG A 250 -10.05 10.85 -9.06
CA ARG A 250 -9.64 12.24 -9.33
C ARG A 250 -10.80 13.21 -9.60
N PRO A 251 -11.83 12.85 -10.40
CA PRO A 251 -12.96 13.74 -10.66
C PRO A 251 -13.78 14.10 -9.41
N VAL A 252 -13.67 13.35 -8.32
CA VAL A 252 -14.38 13.61 -7.06
C VAL A 252 -13.42 14.19 -6.01
N PHE A 253 -12.24 13.60 -5.85
CA PHE A 253 -11.27 13.99 -4.84
C PHE A 253 -10.77 15.44 -5.02
N ILE A 254 -10.53 15.87 -6.27
CA ILE A 254 -10.04 17.23 -6.52
C ILE A 254 -11.11 18.29 -6.14
N PRO A 255 -12.37 18.16 -6.60
CA PRO A 255 -13.46 19.01 -6.08
C PRO A 255 -13.62 18.95 -4.57
N LEU A 256 -13.56 17.76 -3.96
CA LEU A 256 -13.69 17.61 -2.50
C LEU A 256 -12.66 18.47 -1.75
N MET A 257 -11.39 18.37 -2.14
CA MET A 257 -10.33 19.19 -1.53
C MET A 257 -10.51 20.68 -1.82
N ASP A 258 -10.99 21.06 -3.01
CA ASP A 258 -11.31 22.46 -3.33
C ASP A 258 -12.44 23.02 -2.48
N THR A 259 -13.44 22.20 -2.16
CA THR A 259 -14.53 22.56 -1.24
C THR A 259 -14.01 22.71 0.19
N HIS A 260 -13.18 21.79 0.71
CA HIS A 260 -12.55 21.96 2.02
C HIS A 260 -11.68 23.23 2.11
N ILE A 261 -10.90 23.55 1.08
CA ILE A 261 -10.12 24.80 1.03
C ILE A 261 -11.04 26.02 1.08
N SER A 262 -12.17 25.97 0.36
CA SER A 262 -13.16 27.06 0.33
C SER A 262 -13.88 27.22 1.67
N TYR A 263 -14.23 26.10 2.31
CA TYR A 263 -14.79 26.04 3.66
C TYR A 263 -13.86 26.75 4.66
N SER A 264 -12.57 26.38 4.69
CA SER A 264 -11.60 27.00 5.59
C SER A 264 -11.46 28.51 5.35
N ARG A 265 -11.47 28.96 4.08
CA ARG A 265 -11.43 30.40 3.76
C ARG A 265 -12.66 31.14 4.28
N ASN A 266 -13.84 30.55 4.11
CA ASN A 266 -15.08 31.15 4.62
C ASN A 266 -15.09 31.22 6.16
N LEU A 267 -14.56 30.21 6.85
CA LEU A 267 -14.39 30.25 8.31
C LEU A 267 -13.38 31.32 8.76
N ILE A 268 -12.29 31.51 8.04
CA ILE A 268 -11.32 32.59 8.31
C ILE A 268 -11.99 33.95 8.09
N ASP A 269 -12.73 34.13 6.99
CA ASP A 269 -13.47 35.35 6.70
C ASP A 269 -14.52 35.65 7.78
N LEU A 270 -15.17 34.62 8.32
CA LEU A 270 -16.11 34.73 9.44
C LEU A 270 -15.43 35.26 10.69
N LEU A 271 -14.33 34.63 11.13
CA LEU A 271 -13.58 35.06 12.30
C LEU A 271 -12.97 36.46 12.12
N ALA A 272 -12.51 36.78 10.91
CA ALA A 272 -12.00 38.11 10.56
C ALA A 272 -13.11 39.17 10.64
N LEU A 273 -14.33 38.86 10.18
CA LEU A 273 -15.49 39.74 10.31
C LEU A 273 -15.84 39.99 11.78
N LEU A 274 -15.95 38.94 12.59
CA LEU A 274 -16.27 39.07 14.01
C LEU A 274 -15.21 39.90 14.76
N LYS A 275 -13.94 39.71 14.41
CA LYS A 275 -12.82 40.50 14.94
C LYS A 275 -12.82 41.96 14.48
N GLU A 276 -13.17 42.24 13.22
CA GLU A 276 -13.27 43.61 12.67
C GLU A 276 -14.30 44.45 13.45
N TYR A 277 -15.35 43.79 13.94
CA TYR A 277 -16.50 44.39 14.62
C TYR A 277 -16.58 44.02 16.11
N ASP A 278 -15.44 43.70 16.73
CA ASP A 278 -15.37 43.32 18.13
C ASP A 278 -16.05 44.36 19.05
N GLY A 279 -16.85 43.88 19.99
CA GLY A 279 -17.66 44.72 20.88
C GLY A 279 -18.95 45.31 20.27
N THR A 280 -19.28 45.00 19.01
CA THR A 280 -20.56 45.39 18.36
C THR A 280 -21.47 44.19 18.05
N TRP A 281 -21.13 43.05 18.63
CA TRP A 281 -21.91 41.83 18.64
C TRP A 281 -21.78 41.16 20.01
N GLU A 282 -22.78 40.36 20.39
CA GLU A 282 -22.76 39.58 21.63
C GLU A 282 -23.30 38.16 21.38
N TYR A 283 -22.85 37.20 22.18
CA TYR A 283 -23.35 35.83 22.15
C TYR A 283 -24.16 35.55 23.41
N GLN A 284 -25.48 35.37 23.28
CA GLN A 284 -26.39 35.10 24.38
C GLN A 284 -27.46 34.08 23.96
N ASN A 285 -27.79 33.14 24.85
CA ASN A 285 -28.80 32.10 24.61
C ASN A 285 -28.60 31.32 23.30
N ASP A 286 -27.35 30.99 22.98
CA ASP A 286 -26.96 30.30 21.75
C ASP A 286 -27.20 31.08 20.44
N GLU A 287 -27.37 32.40 20.53
CA GLU A 287 -27.56 33.28 19.39
C GLU A 287 -26.52 34.41 19.37
N LEU A 288 -26.05 34.75 18.16
CA LEU A 288 -25.26 35.96 17.91
C LEU A 288 -26.21 37.13 17.65
N ILE A 289 -26.10 38.17 18.47
CA ILE A 289 -26.87 39.40 18.35
C ILE A 289 -25.93 40.47 17.82
N PHE A 290 -26.33 41.14 16.73
CA PHE A 290 -25.54 42.19 16.09
C PHE A 290 -26.16 43.56 16.31
N GLU A 291 -25.36 44.58 16.63
CA GLU A 291 -25.85 45.96 16.74
C GLU A 291 -26.05 46.63 15.37
N ASN A 292 -25.49 46.04 14.30
CA ASN A 292 -25.41 46.63 12.97
C ASN A 292 -25.94 45.68 11.88
N GLU A 293 -27.04 46.07 11.23
CA GLU A 293 -27.69 45.31 10.14
C GLU A 293 -26.72 44.95 9.00
N LYS A 294 -25.79 45.85 8.65
CA LYS A 294 -24.80 45.59 7.59
C LYS A 294 -23.84 44.47 7.99
N MET A 295 -23.47 44.39 9.27
CA MET A 295 -22.61 43.33 9.77
C MET A 295 -23.35 42.00 9.76
N GLU A 296 -24.58 41.98 10.26
CA GLU A 296 -25.44 40.80 10.25
C GLU A 296 -25.62 40.24 8.83
N GLN A 297 -25.89 41.11 7.84
CA GLN A 297 -25.99 40.70 6.44
C GLN A 297 -24.70 40.07 5.91
N ARG A 298 -23.51 40.61 6.27
CA ARG A 298 -22.22 40.02 5.90
C ARG A 298 -22.00 38.67 6.58
N TYR A 299 -22.33 38.57 7.86
CA TYR A 299 -22.25 37.33 8.63
C TYR A 299 -23.11 36.24 8.00
N LEU A 300 -24.39 36.52 7.75
CA LEU A 300 -25.33 35.57 7.13
C LEU A 300 -24.86 35.12 5.74
N ALA A 301 -24.30 36.04 4.95
CA ALA A 301 -23.76 35.72 3.63
C ALA A 301 -22.52 34.79 3.70
N ILE A 302 -21.72 34.87 4.75
CA ILE A 302 -20.58 33.96 4.96
C ILE A 302 -21.08 32.60 5.46
N ILE A 303 -21.95 32.58 6.46
CA ILE A 303 -22.54 31.34 7.00
C ILE A 303 -23.24 30.53 5.90
N GLN A 304 -23.98 31.18 5.01
CA GLN A 304 -24.60 30.51 3.87
C GLN A 304 -23.58 29.77 2.99
N LYS A 305 -22.41 30.37 2.74
CA LYS A 305 -21.33 29.71 1.97
C LYS A 305 -20.67 28.56 2.74
N VAL A 306 -20.53 28.71 4.06
CA VAL A 306 -20.03 27.65 4.93
C VAL A 306 -20.95 26.43 4.85
N ALA A 307 -22.26 26.64 5.02
CA ALA A 307 -23.27 25.58 4.90
C ALA A 307 -23.27 24.93 3.51
N GLU A 308 -23.20 25.72 2.44
CA GLU A 308 -23.08 25.20 1.06
C GLU A 308 -21.81 24.35 0.87
N ASN A 309 -20.70 24.70 1.53
CA ASN A 309 -19.48 23.89 1.48
C ASN A 309 -19.61 22.60 2.29
N GLU A 310 -20.25 22.62 3.45
CA GLU A 310 -20.53 21.41 4.25
C GLU A 310 -21.39 20.40 3.47
N ASP A 311 -22.48 20.87 2.85
CA ASP A 311 -23.35 20.04 2.02
C ASP A 311 -22.56 19.38 0.87
N GLN A 312 -21.70 20.16 0.21
CA GLN A 312 -20.84 19.65 -0.86
C GLN A 312 -19.77 18.68 -0.36
N ILE A 313 -19.17 18.92 0.80
CA ILE A 313 -18.20 18.01 1.43
C ILE A 313 -18.85 16.67 1.69
N ASN A 314 -20.05 16.66 2.27
CA ASN A 314 -20.80 15.43 2.55
C ASN A 314 -21.11 14.67 1.25
N GLU A 315 -21.69 15.35 0.27
CA GLU A 315 -22.02 14.74 -1.04
C GLU A 315 -20.78 14.14 -1.74
N LEU A 316 -19.66 14.86 -1.73
CA LEU A 316 -18.42 14.41 -2.38
C LEU A 316 -17.72 13.30 -1.57
N THR A 317 -17.85 13.30 -0.26
CA THR A 317 -17.35 12.22 0.62
C THR A 317 -18.10 10.92 0.34
N ASP A 318 -19.43 10.95 0.31
CA ASP A 318 -20.26 9.78 -0.02
C ASP A 318 -19.90 9.21 -1.40
N LYS A 319 -19.79 10.07 -2.40
CA LYS A 319 -19.35 9.69 -3.76
C LYS A 319 -17.95 9.05 -3.75
N LEU A 320 -17.03 9.57 -2.94
CA LEU A 320 -15.67 9.04 -2.86
C LEU A 320 -15.68 7.63 -2.24
N ILE A 321 -16.46 7.42 -1.17
CA ILE A 321 -16.65 6.13 -0.50
C ILE A 321 -17.24 5.11 -1.49
N GLU A 322 -18.26 5.48 -2.26
CA GLU A 322 -18.87 4.59 -3.26
C GLU A 322 -17.85 4.06 -4.29
N MET A 323 -16.89 4.90 -4.69
CA MET A 323 -15.86 4.60 -5.69
C MET A 323 -14.68 3.76 -5.19
N MET A 324 -14.53 3.61 -3.87
CA MET A 324 -13.51 2.78 -3.23
C MET A 324 -13.77 1.29 -3.42
#